data_AF-A0A1V4XUZ0-F1
#
_entry.id   AF-A0A1V4XUZ0-F1
#
_cell.length_a   1.000
_cell.length_b   1.000
_cell.length_c   1.000
_cell.angle_alpha   90.00
_cell.angle_beta   90.00
_cell.angle_gamma   90.00
#
_symmetry.space_group_name_H-M   'P 1'
#
loop_
_entity.id
_entity.type
_entity.pdbx_description
1 polymer ?
#
loop_
_entity_poly.entity_id
_entity_poly.type
_entity_poly.pdbx_seq_one_letter_code
_entity_poly.pdbx_strand_id
1 'polypeptide(L)'
;MQRHVMLLKKGGMIELLEPWCSTEKFDSRFHESQFKQLELEVPPGHGLYGLPVRLIGRGNGDDALFEILDGSNRIAVVHLSLY
;
A
#
# COMPACT_ATOMS: atom_id res chain seq x y z
N MET A 1 -7.33 10.95 11.53
CA MET A 1 -8.07 9.75 12.01
C MET A 1 -7.23 8.53 11.61
N GLN A 2 -6.59 7.84 12.55
CA GLN A 2 -5.81 6.63 12.25
C GLN A 2 -6.76 5.49 11.87
N ARG A 3 -6.76 5.07 10.60
CA ARG A 3 -7.45 3.85 10.18
C ARG A 3 -6.61 2.66 10.64
N HIS A 4 -7.19 1.80 11.46
CA HIS A 4 -6.53 0.57 11.90
C HIS A 4 -6.55 -0.42 10.74
N VAL A 5 -5.38 -0.84 10.27
CA VAL A 5 -5.28 -1.95 9.31
C VAL A 5 -5.29 -3.23 10.14
N MET A 6 -6.32 -4.05 9.97
CA MET A 6 -6.31 -5.39 10.55
C MET A 6 -5.50 -6.31 9.64
N LEU A 7 -4.29 -6.63 10.10
CA LEU A 7 -3.36 -7.53 9.44
C LEU A 7 -3.03 -8.67 10.42
N LEU A 8 -3.20 -9.91 10.00
CA LEU A 8 -2.66 -11.05 10.74
C LEU A 8 -1.36 -11.48 10.06
N LYS A 9 -0.26 -11.45 10.80
CA LYS A 9 1.03 -11.96 10.32
C LYS A 9 1.27 -13.33 10.93
N LYS A 10 1.17 -14.39 10.12
CA LYS A 10 1.50 -15.76 10.53
C LYS A 10 2.64 -16.28 9.66
N GLY A 11 3.81 -16.51 10.25
CA GLY A 11 4.95 -17.13 9.53
C GLY A 11 5.45 -16.37 8.29
N GLY A 12 5.24 -15.04 8.22
CA GLY A 12 5.62 -14.21 7.07
C GLY A 12 4.51 -13.96 6.05
N MET A 13 3.38 -14.67 6.15
CA MET A 13 2.18 -14.37 5.36
C MET A 13 1.37 -13.26 6.05
N ILE A 14 1.01 -12.23 5.28
CA ILE A 14 0.08 -11.17 5.68
C ILE A 14 -1.31 -11.59 5.21
N GLU A 15 -2.20 -11.86 6.16
CA GLU A 15 -3.61 -12.04 5.88
C GLU A 15 -4.31 -10.68 5.91
N LEU A 16 -4.90 -10.31 4.78
CA LEU A 16 -5.67 -9.09 4.62
C LEU A 16 -7.13 -9.38 4.95
N LEU A 17 -7.65 -8.69 5.96
CA LEU A 17 -9.06 -8.77 6.35
C LEU A 17 -9.84 -7.64 5.71
N GLU A 18 -11.16 -7.84 5.57
CA GLU A 18 -12.09 -6.82 5.10
C GLU A 18 -11.86 -5.47 5.81
N PRO A 19 -11.81 -4.34 5.07
CA PRO A 19 -12.15 -4.19 3.64
C PRO A 19 -10.97 -4.36 2.66
N TRP A 20 -9.85 -4.92 3.10
CA TRP A 20 -8.63 -5.00 2.30
C TRP A 20 -8.63 -6.24 1.40
N CYS A 21 -8.39 -6.05 0.10
CA CYS A 21 -8.21 -7.12 -0.86
C CYS A 21 -6.76 -7.20 -1.36
N SER A 22 -6.24 -8.42 -1.49
CA SER A 22 -4.86 -8.66 -1.96
C SER A 22 -4.69 -8.28 -3.42
N THR A 23 -3.56 -7.62 -3.72
CA THR A 23 -3.19 -7.24 -5.08
C THR A 23 -2.31 -8.28 -5.79
N GLU A 24 -2.02 -9.42 -5.16
CA GLU A 24 -1.11 -10.45 -5.71
C GLU A 24 -1.54 -11.01 -7.07
N LYS A 25 -2.84 -11.02 -7.36
CA LYS A 25 -3.39 -11.55 -8.62
C LYS A 25 -3.39 -10.54 -9.77
N PHE A 26 -3.10 -9.26 -9.49
CA PHE A 26 -3.09 -8.23 -10.51
C PHE A 26 -1.74 -8.20 -11.23
N ASP A 27 -1.75 -7.77 -12.49
CA ASP A 27 -0.57 -7.76 -13.35
C ASP A 27 0.39 -6.60 -13.04
N SER A 28 1.59 -6.65 -13.63
CA SER A 28 2.61 -5.62 -13.39
C SER A 28 2.15 -4.22 -13.81
N ARG A 29 1.29 -4.10 -14.84
CA ARG A 29 0.76 -2.81 -15.30
C ARG A 29 -0.11 -2.15 -14.26
N PHE A 30 -0.96 -2.93 -13.59
CA PHE A 30 -1.75 -2.44 -12.47
C PHE A 30 -0.83 -1.90 -11.36
N HIS A 31 0.15 -2.69 -10.92
CA HIS A 31 1.09 -2.28 -9.87
C HIS A 31 1.90 -1.02 -10.26
N GLU A 32 2.38 -0.95 -11.50
CA GLU A 32 3.10 0.22 -12.03
C GLU A 32 2.24 1.49 -12.03
N SER A 33 0.96 1.38 -12.42
CA SER A 33 0.04 2.54 -12.41
C SER A 33 -0.17 3.10 -11.01
N GLN A 34 -0.29 2.22 -10.02
CA GLN A 34 -0.46 2.58 -8.62
C GLN A 34 0.80 3.20 -8.03
N PHE A 35 1.98 2.69 -8.42
CA PHE A 35 3.25 3.27 -8.02
C PHE A 35 3.43 4.68 -8.61
N LYS A 36 3.12 4.88 -9.89
CA LYS A 36 3.15 6.22 -10.52
C LYS A 36 2.21 7.19 -9.83
N GLN A 37 1.02 6.74 -9.45
CA GLN A 37 0.07 7.58 -8.71
C GLN A 37 0.61 7.95 -7.33
N LEU A 38 1.22 7.00 -6.61
CA LEU A 38 1.89 7.27 -5.35
C LEU A 38 3.01 8.31 -5.51
N GLU A 39 3.83 8.22 -6.56
CA GLU A 39 4.91 9.20 -6.82
C GLU A 39 4.37 10.61 -7.10
N LEU A 40 3.20 10.73 -7.74
CA LEU A 40 2.56 12.01 -8.01
C LEU A 40 1.96 12.64 -6.75
N GLU A 41 1.40 11.81 -5.87
CA GLU A 41 0.63 12.28 -4.71
C GLU A 41 1.43 12.36 -3.41
N VAL A 42 2.61 11.73 -3.35
CA VAL A 42 3.50 11.76 -2.20
C VAL A 42 4.60 12.78 -2.44
N PRO A 43 4.49 14.01 -1.89
CA PRO A 43 5.51 15.04 -2.08
C PRO A 43 6.74 14.83 -1.19
N PRO A 44 7.87 15.50 -1.49
CA PRO A 44 9.00 15.62 -0.58
C PRO A 44 8.55 16.06 0.83
N GLY A 45 9.07 15.40 1.86
CA GLY A 45 8.70 15.64 3.26
C GLY A 45 7.58 14.73 3.78
N HIS A 46 6.88 14.00 2.91
CA HIS A 46 6.00 12.91 3.35
C HIS A 46 6.80 11.69 3.81
N GLY A 47 6.33 10.97 4.81
CA GLY A 47 7.05 9.83 5.40
C GLY A 47 7.25 8.61 4.49
N LEU A 48 6.59 8.59 3.32
CA LEU A 48 6.77 7.58 2.26
C LEU A 48 7.60 8.07 1.08
N TYR A 49 7.96 9.34 1.05
CA TYR A 49 8.64 9.93 -0.09
C TYR A 49 9.99 9.25 -0.33
N GLY A 50 10.19 8.73 -1.55
CA GLY A 50 11.42 8.06 -1.96
C GLY A 50 11.68 6.71 -1.29
N LEU A 51 10.74 6.17 -0.51
CA LEU A 51 10.92 4.85 0.09
C LEU A 51 10.61 3.74 -0.94
N PRO A 52 11.41 2.65 -0.97
CA PRO A 52 11.06 1.50 -1.78
C PRO A 52 9.82 0.84 -1.18
N VAL A 53 8.76 0.69 -1.98
CA VAL A 53 7.49 0.14 -1.53
C VAL A 53 6.94 -0.89 -2.49
N ARG A 54 6.06 -1.75 -1.98
CA ARG A 54 5.28 -2.71 -2.76
C ARG A 54 3.80 -2.55 -2.41
N LEU A 55 2.93 -2.42 -3.41
CA LEU A 55 1.50 -2.47 -3.20
C LEU A 55 1.09 -3.90 -2.85
N ILE A 56 0.52 -4.08 -1.66
CA ILE A 56 0.09 -5.39 -1.16
C ILE A 56 -1.42 -5.52 -1.05
N GLY A 57 -2.16 -4.40 -1.02
CA GLY A 57 -3.61 -4.44 -0.95
C GLY A 57 -4.31 -3.17 -1.41
N ARG A 58 -5.58 -3.32 -1.77
CA ARG A 58 -6.53 -2.21 -2.00
C ARG A 58 -7.63 -2.26 -0.96
N GLY A 59 -8.05 -1.10 -0.48
CA GLY A 59 -9.12 -0.95 0.49
C GLY A 59 -10.39 -0.39 -0.15
N ASN A 60 -11.21 0.27 0.68
CA ASN A 60 -12.39 0.96 0.20
C ASN A 60 -12.02 2.17 -0.66
N GLY A 61 -12.64 2.27 -1.83
CA GLY A 61 -12.39 3.35 -2.79
C GLY A 61 -10.93 3.36 -3.23
N ASP A 62 -10.26 4.49 -3.01
CA ASP A 62 -8.89 4.68 -3.44
C ASP A 62 -7.83 4.47 -2.36
N ASP A 63 -8.19 3.80 -1.27
CA ASP A 63 -7.23 3.36 -0.29
C ASP A 63 -6.32 2.26 -0.88
N ALA A 64 -5.02 2.43 -0.65
CA ALA A 64 -3.95 1.54 -1.06
C ALA A 64 -3.06 1.21 0.15
N LEU A 65 -2.66 -0.05 0.24
CA LEU A 65 -1.80 -0.57 1.30
C LEU A 65 -0.42 -0.91 0.73
N PHE A 66 0.61 -0.24 1.23
CA PHE A 66 1.98 -0.42 0.81
C PHE A 66 2.83 -1.04 1.91
N GLU A 67 3.58 -2.08 1.57
CA GLU A 67 4.70 -2.56 2.37
C GLU A 67 5.95 -1.74 2.06
N ILE A 68 6.68 -1.32 3.09
CA ILE A 68 7.96 -0.62 2.95
C ILE A 68 9.09 -1.66 2.93
N LEU A 69 9.87 -1.68 1.84
CA LEU A 69 10.89 -2.69 1.54
C LEU A 69 12.28 -2.32 2.10
N ASP A 70 12.33 -1.56 3.18
CA ASP A 70 13.58 -1.12 3.85
C ASP A 70 14.02 -2.08 4.98
N GLY A 71 13.37 -3.24 5.10
CA GLY A 71 13.62 -4.22 6.16
C GLY A 71 12.90 -3.92 7.49
N SER A 72 12.18 -2.80 7.60
CA SER A 72 11.50 -2.40 8.84
C SER A 72 10.21 -3.17 9.12
N ASN A 73 9.69 -3.94 8.16
CA ASN A 73 8.36 -4.57 8.20
C ASN A 73 7.21 -3.55 8.41
N ARG A 74 7.44 -2.27 8.09
CA ARG A 74 6.39 -1.24 8.18
C ARG A 74 5.45 -1.34 6.99
N ILE A 75 4.21 -0.98 7.26
CA ILE A 75 3.13 -0.92 6.27
C ILE A 75 2.49 0.45 6.40
N ALA A 76 2.12 1.03 5.26
CA ALA A 76 1.45 2.31 5.20
C ALA A 76 0.15 2.23 4.40
N VAL A 77 -0.87 2.90 4.92
CA VAL A 77 -2.12 3.16 4.21
C VAL A 77 -2.01 4.53 3.55
N VAL A 78 -2.31 4.58 2.26
CA VAL A 78 -2.34 5.83 1.48
C VAL A 78 -3.68 5.89 0.76
N HIS A 79 -4.31 7.06 0.77
CA HIS A 79 -5.47 7.32 -0.09
C HIS A 79 -4.96 7.95 -1.38
N LEU A 80 -5.16 7.31 -2.52
CA LEU A 80 -4.67 7.76 -3.82
C LEU A 80 -5.80 8.42 -4.62
N SER A 81 -5.82 9.74 -4.68
CA SER A 81 -6.86 10.48 -5.40
C SER A 81 -6.72 10.31 -6.91
N LEU A 82 -7.63 9.55 -7.54
CA LEU A 82 -7.75 9.52 -9.00
C LEU A 82 -8.16 10.93 -9.48
N TYR A 83 -7.22 11.73 -9.99
CA TYR A 83 -7.51 13.00 -10.66
C TYR A 83 -7.87 12.79 -12.13
#